data_AF-A0A2E8K761-F1
#
_entry.id   AF-A0A2E8K761-F1
#
_cell.length_a   1.000
_cell.length_b   1.000
_cell.length_c   1.000
_cell.angle_alpha   90.00
_cell.angle_beta   90.00
_cell.angle_gamma   90.00
#
_symmetry.space_group_name_H-M   'P 1'
#
loop_
_entity.id
_entity.type
_entity.pdbx_description
1 polymer ?
#
loop_
_entity_poly.entity_id
_entity_poly.type
_entity_poly.pdbx_seq_one_letter_code
_entity_poly.pdbx_strand_id
1 'polypeptide(L)'
;MRVPVLSYMIVISLMVLAAFTVASNEQLIPTGRLLLLGGAIGFFVSDIFVVREQFVTRSFINPLVGLPLYYGSQFALAISLGHLDG
;
A
#
# COMPACT_ATOMS: atom_id res chain seq x y z
N MET A 1 16.64 4.89 16.32
CA MET A 1 16.08 4.62 14.98
C MET A 1 14.54 4.59 14.94
N ARG A 2 13.82 5.08 15.96
CA ARG A 2 12.35 5.00 16.00
C ARG A 2 11.65 6.16 15.27
N VAL A 3 12.28 7.34 15.21
CA VAL A 3 11.72 8.54 14.55
C VAL A 3 11.47 8.31 13.05
N PRO A 4 12.41 7.74 12.26
CA PRO A 4 12.17 7.46 10.85
C PRO A 4 11.02 6.46 10.62
N VAL A 5 10.91 5.45 11.48
CA VAL A 5 9.83 4.45 11.41
C VAL A 5 8.48 5.09 11.73
N LEU A 6 8.43 5.97 12.73
CA LEU A 6 7.20 6.67 13.10
C LEU A 6 6.72 7.60 11.98
N SER A 7 7.60 8.41 11.40
CA SER A 7 7.25 9.25 10.25
C SER A 7 6.76 8.40 9.07
N TYR A 8 7.43 7.26 8.83
CA TYR A 8 7.05 6.34 7.78
C TYR A 8 5.64 5.76 7.97
N MET A 9 5.37 5.24 9.18
CA MET A 9 4.08 4.67 9.54
C MET A 9 2.94 5.69 9.44
N ILE A 10 3.22 6.97 9.74
CA ILE A 10 2.23 8.06 9.58
C ILE A 10 1.90 8.27 8.11
N VAL A 11 2.91 8.41 7.24
CA VAL A 11 2.68 8.65 5.81
C VAL A 11 1.87 7.53 5.17
N ILE A 12 2.22 6.28 5.47
CA ILE A 12 1.52 5.14 4.87
C ILE A 12 0.10 4.96 5.43
N SER A 13 -0.12 5.31 6.70
CA SER A 13 -1.47 5.33 7.27
C SER A 13 -2.33 6.41 6.63
N LEU A 14 -1.77 7.60 6.37
CA LEU A 14 -2.46 8.67 5.64
C LEU A 14 -2.85 8.24 4.22
N MET A 15 -1.97 7.52 3.53
CA MET A 15 -2.26 6.95 2.20
C MET A 15 -3.47 6.00 2.25
N VAL A 16 -3.54 5.10 3.24
CA VAL A 16 -4.68 4.19 3.40
C VAL A 16 -5.96 4.95 3.74
N LEU A 17 -5.89 5.97 4.60
CA LEU A 17 -7.06 6.83 4.89
C LEU A 17 -7.57 7.53 3.62
N ALA A 18 -6.67 8.09 2.80
CA ALA A 18 -7.04 8.68 1.52
C ALA A 18 -7.63 7.66 0.54
N ALA A 19 -7.12 6.42 0.54
CA ALA A 19 -7.70 5.35 -0.26
C ALA A 19 -9.14 5.02 0.16
N PHE A 20 -9.44 5.04 1.48
CA PHE A 20 -10.79 4.86 1.99
C PHE A 20 -11.76 5.97 1.60
N THR A 21 -11.30 7.23 1.54
CA THR A 21 -12.16 8.34 1.09
C THR A 21 -12.52 8.20 -0.39
N VAL A 22 -11.56 7.81 -1.24
CA VAL A 22 -11.80 7.51 -2.67
C VAL A 22 -12.70 6.29 -2.84
N ALA A 23 -12.48 5.24 -2.03
CA ALA A 23 -13.31 4.05 -2.02
C ALA A 23 -14.75 4.32 -1.55
N SER A 24 -15.01 5.44 -0.88
CA SER A 24 -16.36 5.86 -0.44
C SER A 24 -17.05 6.82 -1.42
N ASN A 25 -16.34 7.35 -2.43
CA ASN A 25 -16.92 8.23 -3.43
C ASN A 25 -17.70 7.48 -4.53
N GLU A 26 -19.03 7.42 -4.43
CA GLU A 26 -19.93 6.71 -5.35
C GLU A 26 -19.90 7.19 -6.81
N GLN A 27 -19.32 8.35 -7.10
CA GLN A 27 -19.23 8.91 -8.45
C GLN A 27 -18.16 8.22 -9.31
N LEU A 28 -17.22 7.50 -8.68
CA LEU A 28 -16.11 6.83 -9.37
C LEU A 28 -16.46 5.39 -9.75
N ILE A 29 -15.78 4.85 -10.77
CA ILE A 29 -15.97 3.48 -11.22
C ILE A 29 -15.65 2.49 -10.08
N PRO A 30 -16.54 1.54 -9.76
CA PRO A 30 -16.35 0.57 -8.67
C PRO A 30 -15.02 -0.20 -8.77
N THR A 31 -14.64 -0.63 -9.97
CA THR A 31 -13.41 -1.38 -10.24
C THR A 31 -12.17 -0.56 -9.89
N GLY A 32 -12.10 0.70 -10.33
CA GLY A 32 -10.96 1.58 -10.03
C GLY A 32 -10.82 1.83 -8.53
N ARG A 33 -11.94 2.07 -7.83
CA ARG A 33 -11.97 2.30 -6.38
C ARG A 33 -11.48 1.09 -5.57
N LEU A 34 -11.94 -0.11 -5.94
CA LEU A 34 -11.54 -1.36 -5.27
C LEU A 34 -10.08 -1.68 -5.53
N LEU A 35 -9.58 -1.47 -6.74
CA LEU A 35 -8.16 -1.64 -7.08
C LEU A 35 -7.28 -0.66 -6.31
N LEU A 36 -7.70 0.60 -6.17
CA LEU A 36 -6.98 1.61 -5.42
C LEU A 36 -6.89 1.25 -3.93
N LEU A 37 -8.02 0.84 -3.32
CA LEU A 37 -8.05 0.40 -1.93
C LEU A 37 -7.19 -0.86 -1.72
N GLY A 38 -7.33 -1.85 -2.61
CA GLY A 38 -6.55 -3.09 -2.55
C GLY A 38 -5.05 -2.84 -2.68
N GLY A 39 -4.65 -1.97 -3.63
CA GLY A 39 -3.27 -1.54 -3.80
C GLY A 39 -2.72 -0.80 -2.59
N ALA A 40 -3.50 0.10 -1.99
CA ALA A 40 -3.10 0.84 -0.79
C ALA A 40 -2.90 -0.10 0.42
N ILE A 41 -3.79 -1.07 0.63
CA ILE A 41 -3.67 -2.07 1.70
C ILE A 41 -2.47 -2.99 1.44
N GLY A 42 -2.30 -3.47 0.21
CA GLY A 42 -1.17 -4.32 -0.17
C GLY A 42 0.17 -3.61 0.06
N PHE A 43 0.24 -2.33 -0.27
CA PHE A 43 1.43 -1.50 -0.05
C PHE A 43 1.73 -1.37 1.44
N PHE A 44 0.72 -1.05 2.26
CA PHE A 44 0.85 -1.03 3.73
C PHE A 44 1.37 -2.36 4.31
N VAL A 45 0.84 -3.50 3.84
CA VAL A 45 1.28 -4.82 4.30
C VAL A 45 2.71 -5.11 3.88
N SER A 46 3.09 -4.80 2.63
CA SER A 46 4.47 -4.91 2.14
C SER A 46 5.45 -4.15 3.03
N ASP A 47 5.06 -2.95 3.44
CA ASP A 47 5.89 -2.08 4.25
C ASP A 47 6.11 -2.54 5.68
N ILE A 48 5.14 -3.27 6.25
CA ILE A 48 5.35 -3.97 7.52
C ILE A 48 6.46 -5.02 7.39
N PHE A 49 6.55 -5.75 6.27
CA PHE A 49 7.63 -6.70 6.05
C PHE A 49 9.00 -6.01 5.94
N VAL A 50 9.07 -4.83 5.31
CA VAL A 50 10.28 -4.02 5.22
C VAL A 50 10.73 -3.57 6.61
N VAL A 51 9.81 -3.03 7.42
CA VAL A 51 10.12 -2.62 8.81
C VAL A 51 10.52 -3.82 9.67
N ARG A 52 9.84 -4.96 9.53
CA ARG A 52 10.19 -6.20 10.24
C ARG A 52 11.59 -6.69 9.90
N GLU A 53 11.97 -6.66 8.62
CA GLU A 53 13.30 -7.03 8.15
C GLU A 53 14.39 -6.10 8.68
N GLN A 54 14.13 -4.79 8.67
CA GLN A 54 15.09 -3.78 9.10
C GLN A 54 15.27 -3.72 10.62
N PHE A 55 14.21 -3.96 11.41
CA PHE A 55 14.18 -3.64 12.85
C PHE A 55 13.90 -4.81 13.80
N VAL A 56 13.34 -5.94 13.33
CA VAL A 56 12.95 -7.05 14.21
C VAL A 56 13.82 -8.27 13.98
N THR A 57 13.82 -8.83 12.77
CA THR A 57 14.59 -10.03 12.45
C THR A 57 14.84 -10.09 10.95
N ARG A 58 16.11 -10.07 10.56
CA ARG A 58 16.49 -10.28 9.16
C ARG A 58 16.23 -11.72 8.75
N SER A 59 15.42 -11.92 7.73
CA SER A 59 15.04 -13.22 7.18
C SER A 59 14.89 -13.10 5.68
N PHE A 60 15.44 -14.05 4.92
CA PHE A 60 15.28 -14.12 3.46
C PHE A 60 13.82 -14.17 3.00
N ILE A 61 12.89 -14.60 3.86
CA ILE A 61 11.46 -14.71 3.54
C ILE A 61 10.80 -13.33 3.48
N ASN A 62 11.20 -12.38 4.32
CA ASN A 62 10.59 -11.04 4.36
C ASN A 62 10.73 -10.27 3.03
N PRO A 63 11.91 -10.14 2.40
CA PRO A 63 12.03 -9.49 1.09
C PRO A 63 11.48 -10.35 -0.04
N LEU A 64 11.50 -11.69 0.07
CA LEU A 64 10.93 -12.57 -0.95
C LEU A 64 9.41 -12.39 -1.09
N VAL A 65 8.70 -12.10 0.01
CA VAL A 65 7.25 -11.83 0.00
C VAL A 65 6.97 -10.33 -0.13
N GLY A 66 7.77 -9.50 0.53
CA GLY A 66 7.62 -8.04 0.50
C GLY A 66 7.83 -7.46 -0.89
N LEU A 67 8.86 -7.88 -1.64
CA LEU A 67 9.15 -7.31 -2.96
C LEU A 67 8.03 -7.60 -3.99
N PRO A 68 7.55 -8.84 -4.17
CA PRO A 68 6.42 -9.10 -5.06
C PRO A 68 5.16 -8.34 -4.63
N LEU A 69 4.90 -8.25 -3.32
CA LEU A 69 3.74 -7.53 -2.81
C LEU A 69 3.85 -6.02 -3.05
N TYR A 70 5.04 -5.44 -2.89
CA TYR A 70 5.34 -4.05 -3.19
C TYR A 70 5.03 -3.72 -4.66
N TYR A 71 5.63 -4.46 -5.59
CA TYR A 71 5.43 -4.24 -7.02
C TYR A 71 4.00 -4.54 -7.46
N GLY A 72 3.38 -5.58 -6.91
CA GLY A 72 1.97 -5.90 -7.17
C GLY A 72 1.04 -4.77 -6.72
N SER A 73 1.33 -4.18 -5.56
CA SER A 73 0.56 -3.04 -5.02
C SER A 73 0.74 -1.78 -5.85
N GLN A 74 1.97 -1.46 -6.27
CA GLN A 74 2.24 -0.34 -7.17
C GLN A 74 1.52 -0.50 -8.51
N PHE A 75 1.51 -1.71 -9.07
CA PHE A 75 0.81 -2.00 -10.31
C PHE A 75 -0.72 -1.87 -10.15
N ALA A 76 -1.27 -2.36 -9.04
CA ALA A 76 -2.69 -2.20 -8.71
C ALA A 76 -3.07 -0.71 -8.59
N LEU A 77 -2.24 0.11 -7.93
CA LEU A 77 -2.43 1.55 -7.86
C LEU A 77 -2.38 2.21 -9.25
N ALA A 78 -1.40 1.86 -10.09
CA ALA A 78 -1.29 2.41 -11.44
C ALA A 78 -2.49 2.06 -12.33
N ILE A 79 -2.95 0.80 -12.31
CA ILE A 79 -4.13 0.36 -13.06
C ILE A 79 -5.39 1.07 -12.53
N SER A 80 -5.48 1.27 -11.21
CA SER A 80 -6.63 1.93 -10.61
C SER A 80 -6.84 3.33 -11.15
N LEU A 81 -5.77 4.09 -11.37
CA LEU A 81 -5.83 5.43 -11.96
C LEU A 81 -6.35 5.38 -13.40
N GLY A 82 -5.89 4.41 -14.21
CA GLY A 82 -6.41 4.21 -15.57
C GLY A 82 -7.88 3.81 -15.64
N HIS A 83 -8.45 3.28 -14.56
CA HIS A 83 -9.86 2.90 -14.46
C HIS A 83 -10.71 3.92 -13.68
N LEU A 84 -10.12 4.96 -13.09
CA LEU A 84 -10.85 6.01 -12.37
C LEU A 84 -11.45 7.05 -13.33
N ASP A 85 -10.77 7.32 -14.45
CA ASP A 85 -11.14 8.34 -15.45
C ASP A 85 -11.78 7.76 -16.73
N GLY A 86 -11.94 6.42 -16.79
CA GLY A 86 -12.41 5.67 -17.97
C GLY A 86 -13.92 5.66 -18.18
#